data_AF-A0A0R3PMS7-F1
#
_entry.id   AF-A0A0R3PMS7-F1
#
_cell.length_a   1.000
_cell.length_b   1.000
_cell.length_c   1.000
_cell.angle_alpha   90.00
_cell.angle_beta   90.00
_cell.angle_gamma   90.00
#
_symmetry.space_group_name_H-M   'P 1'
#
loop_
_entity.id
_entity.type
_entity.pdbx_description
1 polymer ?
#
loop_
_entity_poly.entity_id
_entity_poly.type
_entity_poly.pdbx_seq_one_letter_code
_entity_poly.pdbx_strand_id
1 'polypeptide(L)'
;MCQGAYLLSENCFPNFINSVLCDKREIGCIFDFSDRPHGTCREEPLTLPVLRNHGSSECEDWIPYEIQVQFTGAQPSNSMINKITNYVPQPFFR
;
A
#
# COMPACT_ATOMS: atom_id res chain seq x y z
N MET A 1 11.58 11.95 -2.35
CA MET A 1 10.34 12.14 -3.14
C MET A 1 9.53 10.86 -3.01
N CYS A 2 8.31 10.92 -2.47
CA CYS A 2 7.52 9.73 -2.09
C CYS A 2 6.27 9.51 -2.97
N GLN A 3 6.19 10.19 -4.12
CA GLN A 3 5.02 10.14 -5.00
C GLN A 3 5.29 9.21 -6.18
N GLY A 4 4.29 8.41 -6.53
CA GLY A 4 4.32 7.52 -7.69
C GLY A 4 2.97 7.45 -8.38
N ALA A 5 2.94 6.88 -9.57
CA ALA A 5 1.72 6.63 -10.30
C ALA A 5 1.88 5.40 -11.19
N TYR A 6 0.79 4.65 -11.34
CA TYR A 6 0.67 3.59 -12.34
C TYR A 6 -0.20 4.10 -13.48
N LEU A 7 0.37 4.09 -14.68
CA LEU A 7 -0.37 4.32 -15.91
C LEU A 7 -0.74 2.95 -16.48
N LEU A 8 -2.03 2.66 -16.54
CA LEU A 8 -2.54 1.43 -17.14
C LEU A 8 -2.78 1.65 -18.64
N SER A 9 -3.01 0.55 -19.35
CA SER A 9 -3.43 0.60 -20.76
C SER A 9 -4.71 1.42 -20.94
N GLU A 10 -4.88 2.04 -22.10
CA GLU A 10 -6.07 2.85 -22.44
C GLU A 10 -7.37 2.05 -22.36
N ASN A 11 -7.30 0.72 -22.51
CA ASN A 11 -8.44 -0.17 -22.36
C ASN A 11 -8.69 -0.62 -20.91
N CYS A 12 -8.08 0.03 -19.91
CA CYS A 12 -8.32 -0.23 -18.49
C CYS A 12 -8.99 0.97 -17.81
N PHE A 13 -9.90 0.70 -16.87
CA PHE A 13 -10.48 1.70 -15.99
C PHE A 13 -10.26 1.35 -14.50
N PRO A 14 -9.68 2.25 -13.70
CA PRO A 14 -9.12 3.55 -14.12
C PRO A 14 -7.83 3.35 -14.93
N ASN A 15 -7.53 4.27 -15.84
CA ASN A 15 -6.27 4.25 -16.61
C ASN A 15 -5.07 4.81 -15.81
N PHE A 16 -5.33 5.36 -14.63
CA PHE A 16 -4.34 5.98 -13.77
C PHE A 16 -4.63 5.65 -12.30
N ILE A 17 -3.60 5.23 -11.57
CA ILE A 17 -3.67 4.93 -10.14
C ILE A 17 -2.57 5.69 -9.42
N ASN A 18 -2.94 6.47 -8.41
CA ASN A 18 -1.97 7.12 -7.52
C ASN A 18 -1.26 6.08 -6.64
N SER A 19 0.03 6.28 -6.44
CA SER A 19 0.81 5.50 -5.48
C SER A 19 1.71 6.40 -4.63
N VAL A 20 2.07 5.88 -3.47
CA VAL A 20 3.11 6.43 -2.60
C VAL A 20 4.26 5.43 -2.66
N LEU A 21 5.49 5.93 -2.79
CA LEU A 21 6.71 5.13 -2.81
C LEU A 21 7.55 5.45 -1.57
N CYS A 22 8.32 4.49 -1.10
CA CYS A 22 9.27 4.75 -0.02
C CYS A 22 10.39 5.67 -0.50
N ASP A 23 10.74 6.70 0.29
CA ASP A 23 11.91 7.50 -0.04
C ASP A 23 13.18 6.69 0.28
N LYS A 24 14.04 6.48 -0.71
CA LYS A 24 15.30 5.75 -0.53
C LYS A 24 16.27 6.42 0.45
N ARG A 25 16.04 7.70 0.77
CA ARG A 25 16.81 8.45 1.78
C ARG A 25 16.19 8.39 3.17
N GLU A 26 15.01 7.78 3.31
CA GLU A 26 14.30 7.69 4.58
C GLU A 26 15.06 6.77 5.54
N ILE A 27 15.34 7.30 6.73
CA ILE A 27 16.08 6.61 7.80
C ILE A 27 15.17 5.80 8.73
N GLY A 28 13.86 5.95 8.60
CA GLY A 28 12.84 5.26 9.37
C GLY A 28 11.49 5.98 9.26
N CYS A 29 10.44 5.31 9.70
CA CYS A 29 9.09 5.86 9.78
C CYS A 29 8.52 5.61 11.19
N ILE A 30 7.33 6.15 11.48
CA ILE A 30 6.67 6.06 12.79
C ILE A 30 7.54 6.69 13.88
N PHE A 31 7.28 7.96 14.19
CA PHE A 31 8.09 8.73 15.12
C PHE A 31 7.34 8.97 16.44
N ASP A 32 8.08 8.97 17.54
CA ASP A 32 7.58 9.48 18.82
C ASP A 32 7.87 10.97 18.99
N PHE A 33 7.51 11.54 20.14
CA PHE A 33 7.77 12.97 20.44
C PHE A 33 9.25 13.33 20.55
N SER A 34 10.16 12.35 20.51
CA SER A 34 11.61 12.56 20.48
C SER A 34 12.22 12.44 19.08
N ASP A 35 11.39 12.42 18.04
CA ASP A 35 11.77 12.20 16.64
C ASP A 35 12.56 10.90 16.41
N ARG A 36 12.40 9.92 17.32
CA ARG A 36 13.04 8.62 17.18
C ARG A 36 12.19 7.72 16.28
N PRO A 37 12.76 7.10 15.22
CA PRO A 37 12.02 6.19 14.36
C PRO A 37 11.79 4.83 15.05
N HIS A 38 10.59 4.29 14.90
CA HIS A 38 10.17 3.00 15.45
C HIS A 38 9.66 2.02 14.38
N GLY A 39 9.81 2.35 13.10
CA GLY A 39 9.50 1.48 11.98
C GLY A 39 10.31 1.82 10.74
N THR A 40 10.07 1.07 9.68
CA THR A 40 10.68 1.25 8.36
C THR A 40 9.61 1.28 7.28
N CYS A 41 9.76 2.18 6.30
CA CYS A 41 8.93 2.17 5.11
C CYS A 41 9.19 0.88 4.31
N ARG A 42 8.12 0.23 3.83
CA ARG A 42 8.20 -0.98 3.02
C ARG A 42 7.17 -0.95 1.90
N GLU A 43 7.60 -1.34 0.71
CA GLU A 43 6.73 -1.55 -0.44
C GLU A 43 6.32 -3.02 -0.50
N GLU A 44 5.02 -3.28 -0.58
CA GLU A 44 4.44 -4.62 -0.67
C GLU A 44 3.49 -4.72 -1.87
N PRO A 45 3.42 -5.89 -2.52
CA PRO A 45 2.48 -6.10 -3.61
C PRO A 45 1.04 -6.07 -3.10
N LEU A 46 0.21 -5.27 -3.76
CA LEU A 46 -1.24 -5.20 -3.54
C LEU A 46 -1.94 -5.59 -4.85
N THR A 47 -2.85 -6.55 -4.75
CA THR A 47 -3.76 -6.89 -5.83
C THR A 47 -4.92 -5.90 -5.84
N LEU A 48 -5.13 -5.21 -6.95
CA LEU A 48 -6.23 -4.28 -7.15
C LEU A 48 -7.15 -4.76 -8.29
N PRO A 49 -8.48 -4.75 -8.07
CA PRO A 49 -9.42 -4.97 -9.15
C PRO A 49 -9.50 -3.72 -10.04
N VAL A 50 -9.43 -3.93 -11.34
CA VAL A 50 -9.68 -2.91 -12.39
C VAL A 50 -10.67 -3.48 -13.40
N LEU A 51 -11.22 -2.62 -14.25
CA LEU A 51 -12.00 -3.05 -15.40
C LEU A 51 -11.12 -3.03 -16.64
N ARG A 52 -11.23 -4.06 -17.48
CA ARG A 52 -10.54 -4.13 -18.78
C ARG A 52 -11.57 -4.26 -19.89
N ASN A 53 -11.49 -3.39 -20.89
CA ASN A 53 -12.31 -3.44 -22.10
C ASN A 53 -11.72 -4.46 -23.07
N HIS A 54 -12.53 -5.45 -23.43
CA HIS A 54 -12.25 -6.47 -24.46
C HIS A 54 -12.99 -6.21 -25.77
N GLY A 55 -13.97 -5.30 -25.75
CA GLY A 55 -14.73 -4.85 -26.91
C GLY A 55 -14.03 -3.77 -27.71
N SER A 56 -14.78 -3.11 -28.60
CA SER A 56 -14.32 -1.96 -29.38
C SER A 56 -14.72 -0.65 -28.69
N SER A 57 -14.29 0.48 -29.25
CA SER A 57 -14.75 1.82 -28.83
C SER A 57 -16.24 2.08 -29.12
N GLU A 58 -16.86 1.29 -30.00
CA GLU A 58 -18.27 1.44 -30.38
C GLU A 58 -19.18 0.44 -29.64
N CYS A 59 -18.62 -0.68 -29.18
CA CYS A 59 -19.30 -1.71 -28.43
C CYS A 59 -18.35 -2.20 -27.34
N GLU A 60 -18.39 -1.51 -26.20
CA GLU A 60 -17.52 -1.81 -25.06
C GLU A 60 -17.98 -3.09 -24.34
N ASP A 61 -17.01 -3.89 -23.88
CA ASP A 61 -17.24 -5.07 -23.07
C ASP A 61 -16.24 -5.09 -21.91
N TRP A 62 -16.68 -4.59 -20.75
CA TRP A 62 -15.85 -4.39 -19.57
C TRP A 62 -15.93 -5.57 -18.61
N ILE A 63 -14.78 -6.18 -18.34
CA ILE A 63 -14.69 -7.31 -17.40
C ILE A 63 -13.74 -6.99 -16.23
N PRO A 64 -13.99 -7.55 -15.03
CA PRO A 64 -13.05 -7.44 -13.92
C PRO A 64 -11.71 -8.10 -14.26
N TYR A 65 -10.63 -7.43 -13.92
CA TYR A 65 -9.26 -7.91 -14.08
C TYR A 65 -8.44 -7.51 -12.85
N GLU A 66 -7.54 -8.38 -12.40
CA GLU A 66 -6.68 -8.11 -11.27
C GLU A 66 -5.30 -7.66 -11.74
N ILE A 67 -4.82 -6.55 -11.21
CA ILE A 67 -3.45 -6.08 -11.40
C ILE A 67 -2.68 -6.12 -10.08
N GLN A 68 -1.36 -6.25 -10.17
CA GLN A 68 -0.48 -6.07 -9.03
C GLN A 68 0.17 -4.70 -9.09
N VAL A 69 0.02 -3.93 -8.02
CA VAL A 69 0.71 -2.66 -7.80
C VAL A 69 1.57 -2.75 -6.54
N GLN A 70 2.54 -1.86 -6.36
CA GLN A 70 3.25 -1.72 -5.10
C GLN A 70 2.53 -0.68 -4.25
N PHE A 71 2.14 -1.10 -3.05
CA PHE A 71 1.61 -0.23 -2.03
C PHE A 71 2.68 0.02 -0.96
N THR A 72 2.81 1.28 -0.54
CA THR A 72 3.74 1.66 0.53
C THR A 72 3.06 1.61 1.88
N GLY A 73 3.63 0.83 2.80
CA GLY A 73 3.20 0.73 4.18
C GLY A 73 4.34 1.00 5.17
N ALA A 74 3.96 1.29 6.41
CA ALA A 74 4.90 1.35 7.52
C ALA A 74 5.01 -0.03 8.18
N GLN A 75 6.22 -0.56 8.33
CA GLN A 75 6.49 -1.78 9.07
C GLN A 75 7.03 -1.43 10.46
N PRO A 76 6.29 -1.69 11.56
CA PRO A 76 6.76 -1.43 12.91
C PRO A 76 7.97 -2.29 13.28
N SER A 77 8.87 -1.76 14.11
CA SER A 77 9.97 -2.51 14.68
C SER A 77 9.50 -3.53 15.71
N ASN A 78 10.24 -4.63 15.87
CA ASN A 78 9.96 -5.65 16.89
C ASN A 78 9.90 -5.07 18.31
N SER A 79 10.72 -4.06 18.61
CA SER A 79 10.69 -3.37 19.90
C SER A 79 9.36 -2.64 20.14
N MET A 80 8.83 -1.97 19.11
CA MET A 80 7.53 -1.30 19.18
C MET A 80 6.39 -2.31 19.30
N ILE A 81 6.40 -3.38 18.50
CA ILE A 81 5.41 -4.46 18.56
C ILE A 81 5.37 -5.06 19.96
N ASN A 82 6.54 -5.43 20.51
CA ASN A 82 6.64 -6.02 21.84
C ASN A 82 6.16 -5.07 22.94
N LYS A 83 6.33 -3.75 22.80
CA LYS A 83 5.75 -2.81 23.76
C LYS A 83 4.22 -2.89 23.70
N ILE A 84 3.62 -2.74 22.52
CA ILE A 84 2.16 -2.74 22.35
C ILE A 84 1.54 -4.04 22.88
N THR A 85 2.08 -5.19 22.50
CA THR A 85 1.55 -6.50 22.91
C THR A 85 1.64 -6.74 24.42
N ASN A 86 2.61 -6.13 25.11
CA ASN A 86 2.71 -6.19 26.57
C ASN A 86 1.80 -5.17 27.28
N TYR A 87 1.30 -4.14 26.59
CA TYR A 87 0.36 -3.15 27.15
C TYR A 87 -1.11 -3.50 26.93
N VAL A 88 -1.43 -4.32 25.93
CA VAL A 88 -2.78 -4.86 25.74
C VAL A 88 -2.89 -6.15 26.56
N PRO A 89 -3.51 -6.15 27.76
CA PRO A 89 -3.80 -7.40 28.44
C PRO A 89 -4.64 -8.27 27.49
N GLN A 90 -4.20 -9.51 27.28
CA GLN A 90 -4.97 -10.47 26.48
C GLN A 90 -6.45 -10.42 26.89
N PRO A 91 -7.40 -10.40 25.95
CA PRO A 91 -8.80 -10.43 26.32
C PRO A 91 -9.04 -11.67 27.18
N PHE A 92 -9.53 -11.43 28.40
CA PHE A 92 -10.14 -12.44 29.24
C PHE A 92 -11.36 -12.99 28.49
N PHE A 93 -11.15 -13.94 27.59
CA PHE A 93 -12.22 -14.83 27.15
C PHE A 93 -12.47 -15.80 28.30
N ARG A 94 -13.55 -15.54 29.04
CA ARG A 94 -14.11 -16.44 30.04
C ARG A 94 -15.33 -17.12 29.45
#